data_AF-A0AAW1SRQ6-F1
#
_entry.id   AF-A0AAW1SRQ6-F1
#
_cell.length_a   1.000
_cell.length_b   1.000
_cell.length_c   1.000
_cell.angle_alpha   90.00
_cell.angle_beta   90.00
_cell.angle_gamma   90.00
#
_symmetry.space_group_name_H-M   'P 1'
#
loop_
_entity.id
_entity.type
_entity.pdbx_description
1 polymer ?
#
loop_
_entity_poly.entity_id
_entity_poly.type
_entity_poly.pdbx_seq_one_letter_code
_entity_poly.pdbx_strand_id
1 'polypeptide(L)'
;MDTVASEEDLQNFARLPQQQRKLTQTLRGVLAETAATGLIRYRWEALQPLVAWQLNRVLEDLHAESQVEVGPPAPLPDNETFPELQARLLAELAAFVSEAPFTMQRLCELLLEAQKQYHSLPKLALAVERLLMVTLTVPHAPDPPPRPPLSSLPPINETPAPAASYFGQGAVPNGVDPHVHATSSHNEAANVAERNFGLASAAVTASGPTENGPQPMDEGTS
;
A
#
# COMPACT_ATOMS: atom_id res chain seq x y z
N MET A 1 -21.13 -22.22 -16.51
CA MET A 1 -21.00 -21.29 -15.37
C MET A 1 -19.89 -20.33 -15.72
N ASP A 2 -20.14 -19.02 -15.61
CA ASP A 2 -19.10 -18.02 -15.87
C ASP A 2 -18.06 -18.11 -14.76
N THR A 3 -16.86 -18.56 -15.14
CA THR A 3 -15.69 -18.67 -14.26
C THR A 3 -14.75 -17.52 -14.53
N VAL A 4 -13.77 -17.31 -13.66
CA VAL A 4 -12.69 -16.34 -13.94
C VAL A 4 -12.05 -16.62 -15.30
N ALA A 5 -11.61 -15.57 -16.00
CA ALA A 5 -11.02 -15.66 -17.33
C ALA A 5 -9.85 -16.65 -17.36
N SER A 6 -9.70 -17.39 -18.46
CA SER A 6 -8.58 -18.30 -18.71
C SER A 6 -7.29 -17.54 -19.10
N GLU A 7 -6.16 -18.24 -19.18
CA GLU A 7 -4.93 -17.65 -19.72
C GLU A 7 -5.09 -17.25 -21.20
N GLU A 8 -5.84 -18.03 -21.98
CA GLU A 8 -6.15 -17.71 -23.38
C GLU A 8 -6.95 -16.40 -23.49
N ASP A 9 -7.92 -16.19 -22.60
CA ASP A 9 -8.69 -14.94 -22.55
C ASP A 9 -7.78 -13.73 -22.25
N LEU A 10 -6.80 -13.88 -21.35
CA LEU A 10 -5.81 -12.83 -21.06
C LEU A 10 -4.90 -12.54 -22.26
N GLN A 11 -4.43 -13.58 -22.94
CA GLN A 11 -3.62 -13.44 -24.15
C GLN A 11 -4.40 -12.77 -25.28
N ASN A 12 -5.67 -13.14 -25.46
CA ASN A 12 -6.57 -12.51 -26.42
C ASN A 12 -6.79 -11.04 -26.07
N PHE A 13 -7.04 -10.72 -24.81
CA PHE A 13 -7.12 -9.34 -24.32
C PHE A 13 -5.85 -8.53 -24.65
N ALA A 14 -4.67 -9.11 -24.41
CA ALA A 14 -3.39 -8.44 -24.68
C ALA A 14 -3.18 -8.16 -26.18
N ARG A 15 -3.71 -9.00 -27.08
CA ARG A 15 -3.62 -8.82 -28.54
C ARG A 15 -4.58 -7.75 -29.08
N LEU A 16 -5.62 -7.39 -28.34
CA LEU A 16 -6.56 -6.35 -28.77
C LEU A 16 -5.90 -4.96 -28.77
N PRO A 17 -6.23 -4.09 -29.74
CA PRO A 17 -5.91 -2.68 -29.68
C PRO A 17 -6.39 -2.05 -28.37
N GLN A 18 -5.63 -1.10 -27.82
CA GLN A 18 -5.92 -0.51 -26.50
C GLN A 18 -7.35 0.04 -26.38
N GLN A 19 -7.90 0.61 -27.45
CA GLN A 19 -9.25 1.19 -27.51
C GLN A 19 -10.37 0.13 -27.49
N GLN A 20 -10.05 -1.12 -27.85
CA GLN A 20 -11.01 -2.23 -27.88
C GLN A 20 -11.00 -3.06 -26.60
N ARG A 21 -9.96 -2.90 -25.77
CA ARG A 21 -9.85 -3.59 -24.48
C ARG A 21 -10.94 -3.11 -23.52
N LYS A 22 -11.60 -4.05 -22.87
CA LYS A 22 -12.65 -3.81 -21.87
C LYS A 22 -12.48 -4.78 -20.71
N LEU A 23 -12.77 -4.31 -19.49
CA LEU A 23 -12.82 -5.16 -18.32
C LEU A 23 -14.12 -5.96 -18.29
N THR A 24 -14.10 -7.14 -18.92
CA THR A 24 -15.23 -8.08 -18.79
C THR A 24 -15.34 -8.58 -17.35
N GLN A 25 -16.50 -9.13 -16.98
CA GLN A 25 -16.69 -9.70 -15.65
C GLN A 25 -15.71 -10.85 -15.36
N THR A 26 -15.37 -11.65 -16.37
CA THR A 26 -14.40 -12.76 -16.23
C THR A 26 -12.98 -12.25 -16.00
N LEU A 27 -12.55 -11.18 -16.69
CA LEU A 27 -11.25 -10.52 -16.50
C LEU A 27 -11.18 -9.80 -15.15
N ARG A 28 -12.25 -9.09 -14.77
CA ARG A 28 -12.37 -8.52 -13.42
C ARG A 28 -12.26 -9.61 -12.36
N GLY A 29 -12.84 -10.78 -12.62
CA GLY A 29 -12.78 -11.95 -11.74
C GLY A 29 -11.35 -12.42 -11.44
N VAL A 30 -10.42 -12.33 -12.40
CA VAL A 30 -9.01 -12.67 -12.18
C VAL A 30 -8.38 -11.71 -11.17
N LEU A 31 -8.55 -10.40 -11.37
CA LEU A 31 -8.04 -9.40 -10.44
C LEU A 31 -8.69 -9.55 -9.05
N ALA A 32 -9.99 -9.86 -9.02
CA ALA A 32 -10.75 -10.07 -7.79
C ALA A 32 -10.28 -11.29 -7.00
N GLU A 33 -10.02 -12.42 -7.67
CA GLU A 33 -9.43 -13.60 -7.05
C GLU A 33 -8.07 -13.28 -6.43
N THR A 34 -7.21 -12.57 -7.17
CA THR A 34 -5.89 -12.15 -6.68
C THR A 34 -5.99 -11.19 -5.50
N ALA A 35 -6.91 -10.21 -5.53
CA ALA A 35 -7.15 -9.30 -4.41
C ALA A 35 -7.62 -10.03 -3.14
N ALA A 36 -8.49 -11.02 -3.30
CA ALA A 36 -9.08 -11.75 -2.18
C ALA A 36 -8.13 -12.77 -1.54
N THR A 37 -7.33 -13.46 -2.36
CA THR A 37 -6.59 -14.65 -1.93
C THR A 37 -5.08 -14.49 -1.96
N GLY A 38 -4.58 -13.47 -2.65
CA GLY A 38 -3.16 -13.35 -3.00
C GLY A 38 -2.68 -14.37 -4.04
N LEU A 39 -3.57 -15.23 -4.54
CA LEU A 39 -3.23 -16.22 -5.58
C LEU A 39 -2.91 -15.51 -6.91
N ILE A 40 -1.69 -15.70 -7.39
CA ILE A 40 -1.30 -15.34 -8.75
C ILE A 40 -1.44 -16.57 -9.63
N ARG A 41 -2.60 -16.71 -10.27
CA ARG A 41 -2.96 -17.90 -11.04
C ARG A 41 -2.17 -18.06 -12.33
N TYR A 42 -1.89 -16.95 -13.01
CA TYR A 42 -1.31 -16.94 -14.34
C TYR A 42 0.09 -16.35 -14.32
N ARG A 43 0.90 -16.77 -15.29
CA ARG A 43 2.20 -16.18 -15.56
C ARG A 43 2.09 -14.66 -15.71
N TRP A 44 3.09 -13.95 -15.21
CA TRP A 44 3.06 -12.49 -15.17
C TRP A 44 2.95 -11.90 -16.56
N GLU A 45 3.57 -12.50 -17.57
CA GLU A 45 3.54 -12.04 -18.95
C GLU A 45 2.11 -12.02 -19.54
N ALA A 46 1.25 -12.95 -19.11
CA ALA A 46 -0.15 -12.97 -19.51
C ALA A 46 -1.01 -12.01 -18.67
N LEU A 47 -0.68 -11.83 -17.39
CA LEU A 47 -1.46 -11.04 -16.44
C LEU A 47 -1.16 -9.53 -16.53
N GLN A 48 0.11 -9.16 -16.69
CA GLN A 48 0.59 -7.77 -16.66
C GLN A 48 -0.18 -6.83 -17.60
N PRO A 49 -0.51 -7.22 -18.86
CA PRO A 49 -1.25 -6.33 -19.75
C PRO A 49 -2.64 -5.94 -19.22
N LEU A 50 -3.29 -6.84 -18.47
CA LEU A 50 -4.57 -6.57 -17.82
C LEU A 50 -4.41 -5.58 -16.66
N VAL A 51 -3.40 -5.79 -15.82
CA VAL A 51 -3.10 -4.92 -14.67
C VAL A 51 -2.72 -3.51 -15.12
N ALA A 52 -1.84 -3.41 -16.12
CA ALA A 52 -1.42 -2.13 -16.69
C ALA A 52 -2.61 -1.39 -17.32
N TRP A 53 -3.46 -2.10 -18.07
CA TRP A 53 -4.66 -1.50 -18.62
C TRP A 53 -5.61 -1.02 -17.51
N GLN A 54 -5.81 -1.80 -16.45
CA GLN A 54 -6.68 -1.41 -15.34
C GLN A 54 -6.13 -0.20 -14.58
N LEU A 55 -4.83 -0.17 -14.27
CA LEU A 55 -4.16 0.97 -13.66
C LEU A 55 -4.36 2.23 -14.51
N ASN A 56 -4.13 2.12 -15.82
CA ASN A 56 -4.30 3.22 -16.75
C ASN A 56 -5.74 3.77 -16.75
N ARG A 57 -6.74 2.87 -16.81
CA ARG A 57 -8.15 3.26 -16.76
C ARG A 57 -8.50 4.00 -15.47
N VAL A 58 -8.09 3.45 -14.32
CA VAL A 58 -8.35 4.05 -13.01
C VAL A 58 -7.75 5.45 -12.90
N LEU A 59 -6.52 5.65 -13.39
CA LEU A 59 -5.86 6.97 -13.42
C LEU A 59 -6.62 7.96 -14.30
N GLU A 60 -7.03 7.54 -15.50
CA GLU A 60 -7.83 8.38 -16.42
C GLU A 60 -9.19 8.77 -15.82
N ASP A 61 -9.89 7.83 -15.18
CA ASP A 61 -11.20 8.07 -14.58
C ASP A 61 -11.11 9.10 -13.45
N LEU A 62 -10.16 8.93 -12.50
CA LEU A 62 -9.95 9.91 -11.41
C LEU A 62 -9.45 11.27 -11.93
N HIS A 63 -8.63 11.27 -12.98
CA HIS A 63 -8.20 12.53 -13.58
C HIS A 63 -9.38 13.28 -14.18
N ALA A 64 -10.25 12.59 -14.93
CA ALA A 64 -11.45 13.19 -15.50
C ALA A 64 -12.39 13.74 -14.42
N GLU A 65 -12.60 13.00 -13.32
CA GLU A 65 -13.38 13.47 -12.17
C GLU A 65 -12.80 14.74 -11.55
N SER A 66 -11.47 14.81 -11.39
CA SER A 66 -10.80 15.99 -10.83
C SER A 66 -10.95 17.25 -11.67
N GLN A 67 -11.18 17.13 -12.98
CA GLN A 67 -11.39 18.28 -13.88
C GLN A 67 -12.79 18.88 -13.73
N VAL A 68 -13.73 18.16 -13.09
CA VAL A 68 -15.10 18.62 -12.86
C VAL A 68 -15.24 19.35 -11.51
N GLU A 69 -14.28 19.15 -10.59
CA GLU A 69 -14.28 19.83 -9.30
C GLU A 69 -14.02 21.35 -9.44
N VAL A 70 -14.73 22.14 -8.63
CA VAL A 70 -14.59 23.61 -8.64
C VAL A 70 -13.36 24.00 -7.81
N GLY A 71 -12.26 24.31 -8.49
CA GLY A 71 -11.04 24.81 -7.87
C GLY A 71 -9.80 24.53 -8.71
N PRO A 72 -8.62 25.09 -8.34
CA PRO A 72 -7.37 24.67 -8.93
C PRO A 72 -7.09 23.20 -8.57
N PRO A 73 -6.69 22.35 -9.53
CA PRO A 73 -6.33 20.97 -9.25
C PRO A 73 -5.22 20.88 -8.20
N ALA A 74 -5.32 19.89 -7.30
CA ALA A 74 -4.21 19.58 -6.41
C ALA A 74 -2.96 19.20 -7.24
N PRO A 75 -1.76 19.68 -6.87
CA PRO A 75 -0.54 19.35 -7.60
C PRO A 75 -0.29 17.83 -7.54
N LEU A 76 0.20 17.28 -8.65
CA LEU A 76 0.64 15.89 -8.72
C LEU A 76 1.98 15.70 -7.99
N PRO A 77 2.32 14.46 -7.59
CA PRO A 77 3.64 14.15 -7.06
C PRO A 77 4.76 14.71 -7.95
N ASP A 78 5.83 15.21 -7.33
CA ASP A 78 6.97 15.81 -8.02
C ASP A 78 6.65 17.01 -8.96
N ASN A 79 5.45 17.58 -8.86
CA ASN A 79 4.92 18.61 -9.76
C ASN A 79 4.91 18.18 -11.25
N GLU A 80 4.76 16.88 -11.51
CA GLU A 80 4.67 16.35 -12.87
C GLU A 80 3.28 16.62 -13.51
N THR A 81 3.19 16.47 -14.83
CA THR A 81 1.92 16.48 -15.57
C THR A 81 1.22 15.12 -15.51
N PHE A 82 -0.09 15.07 -15.77
CA PHE A 82 -0.82 13.80 -15.76
C PHE A 82 -0.23 12.74 -16.71
N PRO A 83 0.14 13.06 -17.97
CA PRO A 83 0.79 12.09 -18.84
C PRO A 83 2.13 11.57 -18.32
N GLU A 84 2.92 12.42 -17.66
CA GLU A 84 4.20 12.03 -17.05
C GLU A 84 3.98 11.05 -15.89
N LEU A 85 3.06 11.35 -14.98
CA LEU A 85 2.65 10.44 -13.89
C LEU A 85 2.18 9.08 -14.42
N GLN A 86 1.31 9.10 -15.42
CA GLN A 86 0.75 7.90 -16.02
C GLN A 86 1.85 7.05 -16.65
N ALA A 87 2.75 7.66 -17.42
CA ALA A 87 3.87 6.96 -18.05
C ALA A 87 4.82 6.36 -17.01
N ARG A 88 5.12 7.10 -15.94
CA ARG A 88 6.01 6.66 -14.86
C ARG A 88 5.48 5.44 -14.11
N LEU A 89 4.24 5.48 -13.62
CA LEU A 89 3.65 4.35 -12.89
C LEU A 89 3.50 3.10 -13.78
N LEU A 90 3.19 3.28 -15.06
CA LEU A 90 3.15 2.16 -16.02
C LEU A 90 4.55 1.59 -16.28
N ALA A 91 5.59 2.42 -16.32
CA ALA A 91 6.97 1.98 -16.44
C ALA A 91 7.45 1.22 -15.20
N GLU A 92 7.10 1.69 -14.00
CA GLU A 92 7.38 0.97 -12.75
C GLU A 92 6.72 -0.41 -12.73
N LEU A 93 5.44 -0.51 -13.15
CA LEU A 93 4.77 -1.80 -13.29
C LEU A 93 5.42 -2.71 -14.35
N ALA A 94 5.92 -2.13 -15.44
CA ALA A 94 6.58 -2.86 -16.52
C ALA A 94 8.02 -3.32 -16.16
N ALA A 95 8.62 -2.77 -15.10
CA ALA A 95 9.95 -3.18 -14.64
C ALA A 95 9.96 -4.61 -14.07
N PHE A 96 8.81 -5.14 -13.68
CA PHE A 96 8.63 -6.55 -13.33
C PHE A 96 8.56 -7.40 -14.61
N VAL A 97 9.60 -8.19 -14.88
CA VAL A 97 9.73 -8.90 -16.17
C VAL A 97 9.15 -10.31 -16.15
N SER A 98 9.49 -11.14 -15.14
CA SER A 98 9.14 -12.57 -15.12
C SER A 98 8.11 -12.94 -14.06
N GLU A 99 8.01 -12.15 -13.00
CA GLU A 99 7.17 -12.41 -11.84
C GLU A 99 6.49 -11.13 -11.40
N ALA A 100 5.30 -11.27 -10.82
CA ALA A 100 4.54 -10.14 -10.32
C ALA A 100 5.17 -9.59 -9.02
N PRO A 101 4.95 -8.30 -8.68
CA PRO A 101 5.34 -7.79 -7.37
C PRO A 101 4.63 -8.55 -6.25
N PHE A 102 5.29 -8.75 -5.11
CA PHE A 102 4.66 -9.44 -3.97
C PHE A 102 3.42 -8.70 -3.41
N THR A 103 3.28 -7.42 -3.73
CA THR A 103 2.14 -6.55 -3.39
C THR A 103 0.95 -6.71 -4.32
N MET A 104 0.99 -7.65 -5.28
CA MET A 104 -0.05 -7.85 -6.30
C MET A 104 -1.46 -7.96 -5.71
N GLN A 105 -1.62 -8.62 -4.55
CA GLN A 105 -2.89 -8.69 -3.83
C GLN A 105 -3.43 -7.28 -3.52
N ARG A 106 -2.60 -6.45 -2.87
CA ARG A 106 -2.98 -5.10 -2.45
C ARG A 106 -3.17 -4.17 -3.64
N LEU A 107 -2.37 -4.34 -4.69
CA LEU A 107 -2.51 -3.59 -5.93
C LEU A 107 -3.87 -3.90 -6.59
N CYS A 108 -4.24 -5.17 -6.73
CA CYS A 108 -5.54 -5.55 -7.28
C CYS A 108 -6.71 -5.01 -6.45
N GLU A 109 -6.63 -5.10 -5.11
CA GLU A 109 -7.67 -4.54 -4.24
C GLU A 109 -7.85 -3.03 -4.48
N LEU A 110 -6.74 -2.28 -4.48
CA LEU A 110 -6.74 -0.84 -4.71
C LEU A 110 -7.30 -0.49 -6.10
N LEU A 111 -6.89 -1.20 -7.14
CA LEU A 111 -7.33 -0.93 -8.52
C LEU A 111 -8.81 -1.26 -8.78
N LEU A 112 -9.38 -2.21 -8.03
CA LEU A 112 -10.78 -2.62 -8.18
C LEU A 112 -11.75 -1.68 -7.45
N GLU A 113 -11.26 -0.97 -6.43
CA GLU A 113 -12.05 -0.14 -5.50
C GLU A 113 -11.57 1.32 -5.44
N ALA A 114 -10.72 1.74 -6.38
CA ALA A 114 -10.06 3.05 -6.39
C ALA A 114 -11.03 4.23 -6.22
N GLN A 115 -12.13 4.26 -6.97
CA GLN A 115 -13.14 5.33 -6.90
C GLN A 115 -13.88 5.39 -5.55
N LYS A 116 -13.93 4.28 -4.81
CA LYS A 116 -14.55 4.25 -3.47
C LYS A 116 -13.57 4.69 -2.39
N GLN A 117 -12.28 4.39 -2.57
CA GLN A 117 -11.23 4.63 -1.57
C GLN A 117 -10.53 5.98 -1.76
N TYR A 118 -10.52 6.52 -2.98
CA TYR A 118 -9.78 7.72 -3.35
C TYR A 118 -10.66 8.68 -4.15
N HIS A 119 -10.73 9.92 -3.68
CA HIS A 119 -11.31 11.06 -4.39
C HIS A 119 -10.22 12.06 -4.82
N SER A 120 -8.97 11.60 -4.87
CA SER A 120 -7.81 12.46 -5.12
C SER A 120 -6.76 11.67 -5.89
N LEU A 121 -6.53 12.10 -7.13
CA LEU A 121 -5.53 11.52 -8.02
C LEU A 121 -4.12 11.50 -7.41
N PRO A 122 -3.60 12.57 -6.77
CA PRO A 122 -2.31 12.51 -6.07
C PRO A 122 -2.24 11.43 -4.99
N LYS A 123 -3.31 11.23 -4.21
CA LYS A 123 -3.32 10.21 -3.14
C LYS A 123 -3.31 8.79 -3.72
N LEU A 124 -4.09 8.56 -4.77
CA LEU A 124 -4.10 7.28 -5.48
C LEU A 124 -2.71 6.99 -6.07
N ALA A 125 -2.11 7.98 -6.74
CA ALA A 125 -0.80 7.87 -7.36
C ALA A 125 0.29 7.44 -6.35
N LEU A 126 0.37 8.12 -5.20
CA LEU A 126 1.31 7.78 -4.14
C LEU A 126 1.03 6.39 -3.54
N ALA A 127 -0.23 5.97 -3.47
CA ALA A 127 -0.58 4.64 -2.98
C ALA A 127 -0.15 3.54 -3.95
N VAL A 128 -0.34 3.74 -5.26
CA VAL A 128 0.12 2.83 -6.31
C VAL A 128 1.65 2.77 -6.32
N GLU A 129 2.33 3.91 -6.33
CA GLU A 129 3.79 4.01 -6.32
C GLU A 129 4.40 3.20 -5.16
N ARG A 130 3.88 3.35 -3.94
CA ARG A 130 4.35 2.56 -2.78
C ARG A 130 4.23 1.06 -2.97
N LEU A 131 3.19 0.60 -3.69
CA LEU A 131 3.01 -0.81 -4.00
C LEU A 131 3.94 -1.29 -5.11
N LEU A 132 4.41 -0.40 -5.99
CA LEU A 132 5.32 -0.72 -7.10
C LEU A 132 6.80 -0.54 -6.76
N MET A 133 7.16 0.28 -5.77
CA MET A 133 8.54 0.48 -5.27
C MET A 133 9.17 -0.76 -4.61
N VAL A 134 8.45 -1.88 -4.57
CA VAL A 134 8.93 -3.12 -3.97
C VAL A 134 9.92 -3.85 -4.88
N THR A 135 10.87 -4.56 -4.29
CA THR A 135 11.85 -5.36 -5.02
C THR A 135 11.56 -6.86 -5.03
N LEU A 136 10.74 -7.33 -4.08
CA LEU A 136 10.39 -8.75 -4.01
C LEU A 136 9.30 -9.09 -5.03
N THR A 137 9.50 -10.22 -5.69
CA THR A 137 8.54 -10.80 -6.62
C THR A 137 7.98 -12.10 -6.08
N VAL A 138 6.86 -12.55 -6.65
CA VAL A 138 6.25 -13.83 -6.31
C VAL A 138 5.88 -14.59 -7.59
N PRO A 139 6.21 -15.90 -7.68
CA PRO A 139 5.84 -16.71 -8.83
C PRO A 139 4.33 -16.90 -8.92
N HIS A 140 3.87 -17.26 -10.12
CA HIS A 140 2.53 -17.79 -10.28
C HIS A 140 2.41 -19.17 -9.61
N ALA A 141 1.19 -19.54 -9.23
CA ALA A 141 0.89 -20.85 -8.65
C ALA A 141 1.10 -21.94 -9.73
N PRO A 142 1.95 -22.95 -9.47
CA PRO A 142 2.27 -23.99 -10.47
C PRO A 142 1.10 -24.95 -10.71
N ASP A 143 0.26 -25.17 -9.70
CA ASP A 143 -0.97 -25.96 -9.78
C ASP A 143 -2.10 -25.19 -9.07
N PRO A 144 -2.67 -24.17 -9.73
CA PRO A 144 -3.71 -23.37 -9.11
C PRO A 144 -5.01 -24.21 -9.00
N PRO A 145 -5.83 -23.98 -7.95
CA PRO A 145 -7.12 -24.66 -7.82
C PRO A 145 -7.99 -24.42 -9.06
N PRO A 146 -9.01 -25.25 -9.35
CA PRO A 146 -9.91 -25.02 -10.48
C PRO A 146 -10.44 -23.58 -10.51
N ARG A 147 -10.61 -23.02 -11.71
CA ARG A 147 -11.08 -21.64 -11.88
C ARG A 147 -12.42 -21.46 -11.14
N PRO A 148 -12.51 -20.56 -10.15
CA PRO A 148 -13.74 -20.38 -9.41
C PRO A 148 -14.84 -19.78 -10.31
N PRO A 149 -16.11 -20.15 -10.09
CA PRO A 149 -17.23 -19.40 -10.65
C PRO A 149 -17.23 -17.97 -10.12
N LEU A 150 -17.65 -17.00 -10.94
CA LEU A 150 -17.67 -15.59 -10.54
C LEU A 150 -18.54 -15.35 -9.28
N SER A 151 -19.60 -16.14 -9.12
CA SER A 151 -20.50 -16.08 -7.97
C SER A 151 -19.88 -16.54 -6.65
N SER A 152 -18.72 -17.23 -6.67
CA SER A 152 -18.04 -17.68 -5.45
C SER A 152 -16.89 -16.77 -5.03
N LEU A 153 -16.59 -15.70 -5.78
CA LEU A 153 -15.56 -14.76 -5.38
C LEU A 153 -16.07 -13.90 -4.22
N PRO A 154 -15.27 -13.70 -3.16
CA PRO A 154 -15.67 -12.83 -2.08
C PRO A 154 -15.72 -11.37 -2.55
N PRO A 155 -16.51 -10.53 -1.88
CA PRO A 155 -16.50 -9.10 -2.13
C PRO A 155 -15.11 -8.51 -1.85
N ILE A 156 -14.71 -7.55 -2.68
CA ILE A 156 -13.45 -6.84 -2.50
C ILE A 156 -13.59 -5.92 -1.28
N ASN A 157 -12.61 -5.96 -0.37
CA ASN A 157 -12.53 -5.14 0.85
C ASN A 157 -13.38 -5.63 2.06
N GLU A 158 -13.85 -6.88 2.07
CA GLU A 158 -14.19 -7.55 3.33
C GLU A 158 -12.90 -8.14 3.94
N THR A 159 -12.54 -7.67 5.13
CA THR A 159 -11.38 -8.03 5.98
C THR A 159 -10.65 -9.32 5.54
N PRO A 160 -9.33 -9.28 5.25
CA PRO A 160 -8.64 -10.47 4.76
C PRO A 160 -8.66 -11.58 5.82
N ALA A 161 -8.98 -12.81 5.39
CA ALA A 161 -8.59 -13.97 6.17
C ALA A 161 -7.06 -13.90 6.38
N PRO A 162 -6.56 -14.10 7.60
CA PRO A 162 -5.14 -13.96 7.88
C PRO A 162 -4.34 -14.83 6.93
N ALA A 163 -3.32 -14.26 6.29
CA ALA A 163 -2.40 -14.88 5.32
C ALA A 163 -1.65 -16.13 5.82
N ALA A 164 -1.97 -16.63 7.01
CA ALA A 164 -1.40 -17.81 7.64
C ALA A 164 -1.98 -19.14 7.13
N SER A 165 -3.04 -19.15 6.30
CA SER A 165 -3.72 -20.40 5.91
C SER A 165 -3.23 -21.04 4.61
N TYR A 166 -2.37 -20.39 3.81
CA TYR A 166 -1.90 -20.94 2.53
C TYR A 166 -0.42 -21.37 2.51
N PHE A 167 0.37 -21.03 3.52
CA PHE A 167 1.70 -21.61 3.72
C PHE A 167 1.61 -22.77 4.72
N GLY A 168 1.36 -23.96 4.20
CA GLY A 168 1.41 -25.19 4.96
C GLY A 168 2.83 -25.50 5.43
N GLN A 169 2.93 -25.67 6.75
CA GLN A 169 3.98 -26.38 7.51
C GLN A 169 5.28 -25.63 7.84
N GLY A 170 5.38 -25.22 9.11
CA GLY A 170 6.65 -25.24 9.84
C GLY A 170 7.35 -23.90 10.04
N ALA A 171 6.69 -22.94 10.70
CA ALA A 171 7.40 -21.84 11.34
C ALA A 171 6.77 -21.55 12.70
N VAL A 172 7.41 -22.09 13.75
CA VAL A 172 7.15 -21.68 15.13
C VAL A 172 7.59 -20.21 15.29
N PRO A 173 6.77 -19.31 15.86
CA PRO A 173 7.23 -17.99 16.21
C PRO A 173 8.21 -18.11 17.38
N ASN A 174 9.48 -17.83 17.10
CA ASN A 174 10.54 -17.80 18.09
C ASN A 174 10.39 -16.52 18.92
N GLY A 175 10.02 -16.64 20.18
CA GLY A 175 9.82 -15.50 21.05
C GLY A 175 9.40 -15.90 22.46
N VAL A 176 10.18 -16.75 23.13
CA VAL A 176 10.18 -16.90 24.60
C VAL A 176 11.45 -17.64 25.04
N ASP A 177 12.33 -16.95 25.78
CA ASP A 177 13.48 -17.53 26.49
C ASP A 177 13.05 -18.59 27.52
N PRO A 178 13.75 -19.75 27.63
CA PRO A 178 13.42 -20.78 28.60
C PRO A 178 14.43 -20.85 29.77
N HIS A 179 14.07 -20.28 30.92
CA HIS A 179 14.55 -20.65 32.28
C HIS A 179 13.84 -19.68 33.25
N VAL A 180 13.04 -20.04 34.24
CA VAL A 180 13.21 -21.01 35.33
C VAL A 180 11.85 -21.27 35.99
N HIS A 181 11.69 -22.52 36.44
CA HIS A 181 10.58 -23.06 37.21
C HIS A 181 10.65 -22.61 38.69
N ALA A 182 9.51 -22.26 39.32
CA ALA A 182 9.04 -22.83 40.60
C ALA A 182 7.92 -22.02 41.30
N THR A 183 6.74 -22.65 41.32
CA THR A 183 5.86 -22.91 42.48
C THR A 183 5.24 -21.79 43.33
N SER A 184 3.91 -21.88 43.37
CA SER A 184 3.03 -21.95 44.55
C SER A 184 2.33 -20.68 45.05
N SER A 185 1.10 -20.95 45.49
CA SER A 185 -0.01 -20.08 45.83
C SER A 185 -0.01 -19.69 47.31
N HIS A 186 -0.86 -18.70 47.65
CA HIS A 186 -1.46 -18.36 48.96
C HIS A 186 -0.95 -17.12 49.73
N ASN A 187 -1.88 -16.15 49.80
CA ASN A 187 -2.43 -15.42 50.96
C ASN A 187 -1.64 -14.43 51.84
N GLU A 188 -2.37 -13.36 52.14
CA GLU A 188 -2.45 -12.58 53.41
C GLU A 188 -1.58 -11.33 53.67
N ALA A 189 -2.30 -10.20 53.66
CA ALA A 189 -2.43 -9.18 54.72
C ALA A 189 -1.22 -8.40 55.29
N ALA A 190 -1.38 -7.07 55.17
CA ALA A 190 -1.17 -6.01 56.18
C ALA A 190 0.20 -5.85 56.86
N ASN A 191 0.79 -4.65 56.72
CA ASN A 191 0.79 -3.58 57.75
C ASN A 191 2.08 -2.70 57.65
N VAL A 192 1.85 -1.39 57.48
CA VAL A 192 2.52 -0.20 58.07
C VAL A 192 4.01 -0.29 58.47
N ALA A 193 4.82 0.63 57.95
CA ALA A 193 5.48 1.68 58.76
C ALA A 193 6.37 2.63 57.96
N GLU A 194 6.25 3.90 58.33
CA GLU A 194 7.01 5.09 57.98
C GLU A 194 8.55 4.92 57.93
N ARG A 195 9.22 5.76 57.12
CA ARG A 195 10.04 6.88 57.63
C ARG A 195 10.67 7.75 56.53
N ASN A 196 10.40 9.04 56.68
CA ASN A 196 11.04 10.19 56.04
C ASN A 196 12.53 10.32 56.40
N PHE A 197 13.34 10.75 55.43
CA PHE A 197 14.48 11.68 55.50
C PHE A 197 14.79 12.02 54.03
N GLY A 198 14.62 13.21 53.46
CA GLY A 198 14.74 14.56 54.02
C GLY A 198 16.18 15.06 53.81
N LEU A 199 16.39 15.85 52.75
CA LEU A 199 17.41 16.91 52.51
C LEU A 199 17.65 17.04 50.98
N ALA A 200 16.98 17.95 50.26
CA ALA A 200 17.23 19.39 50.15
C ALA A 200 18.60 19.71 49.49
N SER A 201 18.59 20.18 48.23
CA SER A 201 18.82 21.59 47.84
C SER A 201 20.23 21.69 47.20
N ALA A 202 20.49 22.40 46.09
CA ALA A 202 20.02 23.73 45.78
C ALA A 202 19.92 23.99 44.27
N ALA A 203 18.84 24.65 43.90
CA ALA A 203 18.77 25.56 42.78
C ALA A 203 19.45 26.89 43.14
N VAL A 204 19.52 27.78 42.14
CA VAL A 204 19.18 29.22 42.14
C VAL A 204 20.26 30.04 41.43
N THR A 205 20.01 30.42 40.16
CA THR A 205 19.52 31.75 39.68
C THR A 205 20.62 32.81 39.71
N ALA A 206 20.60 33.95 39.01
CA ALA A 206 19.64 34.68 38.20
C ALA A 206 20.48 35.59 37.27
N SER A 207 20.05 35.85 36.04
CA SER A 207 19.41 37.11 35.61
C SER A 207 20.24 38.40 35.79
N GLY A 208 20.49 39.11 34.68
CA GLY A 208 20.45 40.58 34.71
C GLY A 208 21.23 41.29 33.59
N PRO A 209 20.72 42.43 33.06
CA PRO A 209 20.99 42.92 31.70
C PRO A 209 21.88 44.18 31.65
N THR A 210 22.22 44.68 30.46
CA THR A 210 22.20 46.13 30.12
C THR A 210 22.49 46.42 28.63
N GLU A 211 21.86 47.50 28.21
CA GLU A 211 21.71 48.14 26.91
C GLU A 211 22.81 49.19 26.63
N ASN A 212 23.16 49.44 25.36
CA ASN A 212 23.52 50.78 24.84
C ASN A 212 23.57 50.77 23.30
N GLY A 213 22.89 51.73 22.65
CA GLY A 213 22.92 52.03 21.20
C GLY A 213 24.06 53.01 20.80
N PRO A 214 23.86 53.96 19.86
CA PRO A 214 23.65 53.78 18.41
C PRO A 214 24.58 54.64 17.48
N GLN A 215 24.52 54.40 16.14
CA GLN A 215 24.71 55.35 14.98
C GLN A 215 26.14 55.90 14.58
N PRO A 216 26.36 56.63 13.44
CA PRO A 216 26.25 56.30 11.99
C PRO A 216 27.41 56.88 11.07
N MET A 217 27.22 56.84 9.72
CA MET A 217 27.89 57.58 8.59
C MET A 217 29.19 56.99 8.00
N ASP A 218 29.42 56.92 6.67
CA ASP A 218 29.50 58.03 5.69
C ASP A 218 29.26 57.62 4.21
N GLU A 219 28.85 58.61 3.39
CA GLU A 219 28.65 58.61 1.92
C GLU A 219 29.95 58.82 1.10
N GLY A 220 29.87 58.76 -0.24
CA GLY A 220 30.86 59.40 -1.14
C GLY A 220 31.18 58.61 -2.43
N THR A 221 30.36 58.72 -3.49
CA THR A 221 30.61 59.50 -4.74
C THR A 221 31.84 59.10 -5.57
N SER A 222 31.63 58.48 -6.75
CA SER A 222 31.84 59.09 -8.09
C SER A 222 31.60 58.08 -9.21
#